data_AF-A0A6A6YHL3-F1
#
_entry.id   AF-A0A6A6YHL3-F1
#
_cell.length_a   1.000
_cell.length_b   1.000
_cell.length_c   1.000
_cell.angle_alpha   90.00
_cell.angle_beta   90.00
_cell.angle_gamma   90.00
#
_symmetry.space_group_name_H-M   'P 1'
#
loop_
_entity.id
_entity.type
_entity.pdbx_description
1 polymer ?
#
loop_
_entity_poly.entity_id
_entity_poly.type
_entity_poly.pdbx_seq_one_letter_code
_entity_poly.pdbx_strand_id
1 'polypeptide(L)'
;MAEPAGLAVSVLALATLFNTTVECFEFIQLGRNFGKDFQTSQLKLDNARLRLSRWGASLGLGDNPQDIQSLDERFGSRQNTDQAKALLGQILALFDEAEGVSQKYKTRTKAGDSSLAVFDPQTDLEPTNADLHRKMRQLSIDRQNRTSLVGKAKWALYEEKRFRRLLEDVIELVGNLVELFPASQALQQRLCQKEVAAIGTNGGISMLQEIAAQQDKALEEALGKVTSHARGLTSVVFSGSNNSGFQLGSNSGSISGFTFGKGN
;
A
#
# COMPACT_ATOMS: atom_id res chain seq x y z
N MET A 1 -35.13 -12.39 2.87
CA MET A 1 -34.16 -12.68 3.95
C MET A 1 -33.11 -13.59 3.35
N ALA A 2 -31.87 -13.14 3.20
CA ALA A 2 -30.80 -13.99 2.68
C ALA A 2 -30.36 -14.96 3.80
N GLU A 3 -30.14 -16.23 3.47
CA GLU A 3 -29.68 -17.21 4.44
C GLU A 3 -28.20 -16.95 4.79
N PRO A 4 -27.81 -16.95 6.07
CA PRO A 4 -26.45 -16.64 6.53
C PRO A 4 -25.39 -17.56 5.89
N ALA A 5 -25.73 -18.81 5.60
CA ALA A 5 -24.85 -19.73 4.88
C ALA A 5 -24.51 -19.24 3.45
N GLY A 6 -25.46 -18.62 2.74
CA GLY A 6 -25.26 -18.11 1.39
C GLY A 6 -24.47 -16.80 1.31
N LEU A 7 -24.39 -16.04 2.41
CA LEU A 7 -23.55 -14.85 2.55
C LEU A 7 -22.11 -15.25 2.95
N ALA A 8 -21.95 -16.15 3.93
CA ALA A 8 -20.65 -16.66 4.35
C ALA A 8 -19.83 -17.28 3.19
N VAL A 9 -20.47 -18.09 2.32
CA VAL A 9 -19.83 -18.63 1.11
C VAL A 9 -19.39 -17.52 0.15
N SER A 10 -20.19 -16.46 0.03
CA SER A 10 -19.88 -15.31 -0.84
C SER A 10 -18.70 -14.50 -0.32
N VAL A 11 -18.61 -14.29 1.01
CA VAL A 11 -17.50 -13.58 1.65
C VAL A 11 -16.21 -14.40 1.56
N LEU A 12 -16.27 -15.73 1.72
CA LEU A 12 -15.09 -16.58 1.53
C LEU A 12 -14.57 -16.51 0.09
N ALA A 13 -15.47 -16.55 -0.91
CA ALA A 13 -15.09 -16.36 -2.31
C ALA A 13 -14.45 -14.97 -2.55
N LEU A 14 -14.99 -13.92 -1.93
CA LEU A 14 -14.43 -12.59 -1.97
C LEU A 14 -13.02 -12.54 -1.36
N ALA A 15 -12.80 -13.18 -0.21
CA ALA A 15 -11.50 -13.25 0.45
C ALA A 15 -10.47 -13.95 -0.45
N THR A 16 -10.81 -15.09 -1.06
CA THR A 16 -9.93 -15.78 -2.00
C THR A 16 -9.55 -14.89 -3.18
N LEU A 17 -10.53 -14.19 -3.75
CA LEU A 17 -10.31 -13.27 -4.88
C LEU A 17 -9.42 -12.09 -4.48
N PHE A 18 -9.64 -11.52 -3.30
CA PHE A 18 -8.82 -10.47 -2.72
C PHE A 18 -7.36 -10.90 -2.59
N ASN A 19 -7.11 -12.06 -1.96
CA ASN A 19 -5.75 -12.57 -1.75
C ASN A 19 -5.04 -12.81 -3.09
N THR A 20 -5.73 -13.40 -4.06
CA THR A 20 -5.25 -13.59 -5.45
C THR A 20 -4.87 -12.26 -6.10
N THR A 21 -5.73 -11.24 -5.93
CA THR A 21 -5.54 -9.92 -6.56
C THR A 21 -4.34 -9.18 -5.97
N VAL A 22 -4.17 -9.20 -4.65
CA VAL A 22 -3.00 -8.59 -3.99
C VAL A 22 -1.71 -9.33 -4.36
N GLU A 23 -1.76 -10.64 -4.55
CA GLU A 23 -0.60 -11.43 -4.98
C GLU A 23 -0.21 -11.18 -6.43
N CYS A 24 -1.13 -10.79 -7.33
CA CYS A 24 -0.79 -10.45 -8.71
C CYS A 24 0.32 -9.38 -8.83
N PHE A 25 0.39 -8.45 -7.88
CA PHE A 25 1.43 -7.43 -7.83
C PHE A 25 2.85 -8.00 -7.66
N GLU A 26 3.00 -9.18 -7.04
CA GLU A 26 4.30 -9.84 -6.82
C GLU A 26 4.91 -10.42 -8.10
N PHE A 27 4.07 -10.65 -9.12
CA PHE A 27 4.51 -11.22 -10.39
C PHE A 27 4.97 -10.16 -11.37
N ILE A 28 4.78 -8.87 -11.08
CA ILE A 28 5.11 -7.77 -11.98
C ILE A 28 6.57 -7.36 -11.81
N GLN A 29 7.28 -7.26 -12.92
CA GLN A 29 8.60 -6.66 -13.05
C GLN A 29 8.52 -5.45 -13.99
N LEU A 30 9.42 -4.48 -13.82
CA LEU A 30 9.52 -3.33 -14.71
C LEU A 30 10.73 -3.48 -15.64
N GLY A 31 10.52 -3.26 -16.94
CA GLY A 31 11.57 -3.33 -17.95
C GLY A 31 12.60 -2.20 -17.78
N ARG A 32 13.84 -2.44 -18.23
CA ARG A 32 14.91 -1.42 -18.17
C ARG A 32 14.61 -0.15 -18.97
N ASN A 33 13.66 -0.23 -19.90
CA ASN A 33 13.15 0.91 -20.67
C ASN A 33 12.52 2.01 -19.79
N PHE A 34 12.17 1.71 -18.53
CA PHE A 34 11.69 2.72 -17.58
C PHE A 34 12.79 3.69 -17.16
N GLY A 35 14.08 3.30 -17.28
CA GLY A 35 15.21 4.17 -16.98
C GLY A 35 15.07 4.88 -15.63
N LYS A 36 15.12 6.21 -15.66
CA LYS A 36 15.01 7.08 -14.48
C LYS A 36 13.65 6.99 -13.76
N ASP A 37 12.59 6.61 -14.47
CA ASP A 37 11.22 6.56 -13.95
C ASP A 37 10.93 5.25 -13.20
N PHE A 38 11.89 4.32 -13.18
CA PHE A 38 11.79 3.03 -12.48
C PHE A 38 11.49 3.21 -10.98
N GLN A 39 12.24 4.07 -10.29
CA GLN A 39 12.10 4.30 -8.84
C GLN A 39 10.66 4.69 -8.49
N THR A 40 10.15 5.72 -9.16
CA THR A 40 8.79 6.24 -8.95
C THR A 40 7.74 5.22 -9.37
N SER A 41 7.94 4.52 -10.49
CA SER A 41 7.00 3.51 -10.99
C SER A 41 6.89 2.30 -10.06
N GLN A 42 8.00 1.84 -9.50
CA GLN A 42 8.01 0.76 -8.52
C GLN A 42 7.22 1.16 -7.26
N LEU A 43 7.50 2.35 -6.70
CA LEU A 43 6.78 2.83 -5.51
C LEU A 43 5.30 3.11 -5.77
N LYS A 44 4.93 3.53 -6.98
CA LYS A 44 3.54 3.65 -7.41
C LYS A 44 2.81 2.30 -7.41
N LEU A 45 3.48 1.23 -7.84
CA LEU A 45 2.94 -0.12 -7.80
C LEU A 45 2.80 -0.61 -6.35
N ASP A 46 3.81 -0.36 -5.52
CA ASP A 46 3.80 -0.71 -4.10
C ASP A 46 2.66 -0.01 -3.35
N ASN A 47 2.41 1.27 -3.66
CA ASN A 47 1.36 2.05 -3.03
C ASN A 47 -0.04 1.58 -3.43
N ALA A 48 -0.26 1.25 -4.71
CA ALA A 48 -1.51 0.66 -5.17
C ALA A 48 -1.79 -0.67 -4.45
N ARG A 49 -0.77 -1.53 -4.30
CA ARG A 49 -0.88 -2.77 -3.53
C ARG A 49 -1.18 -2.51 -2.06
N LEU A 50 -0.48 -1.57 -1.44
CA LEU A 50 -0.66 -1.21 -0.04
C LEU A 50 -2.11 -0.77 0.21
N ARG A 51 -2.64 0.11 -0.65
CA ARG A 51 -4.03 0.57 -0.61
C ARG A 51 -5.03 -0.57 -0.73
N LEU A 52 -4.86 -1.47 -1.69
CA LEU A 52 -5.74 -2.65 -1.85
C LEU A 52 -5.68 -3.56 -0.62
N SER A 53 -4.47 -3.86 -0.12
CA SER A 53 -4.30 -4.71 1.08
C SER A 53 -4.97 -4.09 2.31
N ARG A 54 -4.91 -2.76 2.45
CA ARG A 54 -5.54 -2.01 3.55
C ARG A 54 -7.06 -2.09 3.48
N TRP A 55 -7.63 -1.98 2.29
CA TRP A 55 -9.07 -2.20 2.07
C TRP A 55 -9.48 -3.60 2.55
N GLY A 56 -8.79 -4.66 2.12
CA GLY A 56 -9.12 -6.02 2.54
C GLY A 56 -8.95 -6.24 4.05
N ALA A 57 -7.89 -5.71 4.65
CA ALA A 57 -7.68 -5.76 6.10
C ALA A 57 -8.78 -5.01 6.88
N SER A 58 -9.29 -3.90 6.35
CA SER A 58 -10.40 -3.17 6.99
C SER A 58 -11.71 -3.95 7.01
N LEU A 59 -11.84 -4.95 6.12
CA LEU A 59 -12.98 -5.83 6.04
C LEU A 59 -12.73 -7.22 6.67
N GLY A 60 -11.53 -7.49 7.17
CA GLY A 60 -11.15 -8.80 7.71
C GLY A 60 -10.93 -9.89 6.66
N LEU A 61 -10.74 -9.54 5.38
CA LEU A 61 -10.52 -10.50 4.29
C LEU A 61 -9.16 -11.23 4.37
N GLY A 62 -8.25 -10.69 5.17
CA GLY A 62 -6.95 -11.28 5.49
C GLY A 62 -6.96 -12.23 6.69
N ASP A 63 -8.06 -12.28 7.44
CA ASP A 63 -8.17 -13.10 8.65
C ASP A 63 -8.38 -14.58 8.29
N ASN A 64 -8.29 -15.46 9.29
CA ASN A 64 -8.46 -16.90 9.08
C ASN A 64 -9.90 -17.17 8.58
N PRO A 65 -10.12 -18.03 7.55
CA PRO A 65 -11.46 -18.36 7.05
C PRO A 65 -12.51 -18.76 8.09
N GLN A 66 -12.08 -19.27 9.26
CA GLN A 66 -12.96 -19.58 10.38
C GLN A 66 -13.52 -18.31 11.07
N ASP A 67 -12.75 -17.22 11.09
CA ASP A 67 -13.15 -15.92 11.66
C ASP A 67 -14.04 -15.14 10.67
N ILE A 68 -13.92 -15.44 9.37
CA ILE A 68 -14.67 -14.80 8.27
C ILE A 68 -16.18 -15.04 8.37
N GLN A 69 -16.62 -16.17 8.95
CA GLN A 69 -18.04 -16.51 9.10
C GLN A 69 -18.81 -15.55 10.03
N SER A 70 -18.10 -14.75 10.84
CA SER A 70 -18.70 -13.72 11.71
C SER A 70 -18.76 -12.32 11.07
N LEU A 71 -18.26 -12.16 9.83
CA LEU A 71 -18.13 -10.85 9.18
C LEU A 71 -19.41 -10.32 8.52
N ASP A 72 -20.54 -11.01 8.66
CA ASP A 72 -21.84 -10.62 8.07
C ASP A 72 -22.22 -9.16 8.38
N GLU A 73 -21.84 -8.62 9.54
CA GLU A 73 -22.11 -7.23 9.94
C GLU A 73 -21.29 -6.19 9.15
N ARG A 74 -20.08 -6.53 8.66
CA ARG A 74 -19.18 -5.57 8.00
C ARG A 74 -19.43 -5.41 6.50
N PHE A 75 -19.92 -6.47 5.85
CA PHE A 75 -20.18 -6.45 4.41
C PHE A 75 -21.53 -5.84 4.05
N GLY A 76 -22.42 -5.66 5.04
CA GLY A 76 -23.67 -4.92 4.96
C GLY A 76 -24.76 -5.63 4.13
N SER A 77 -24.47 -5.93 2.86
CA SER A 77 -25.38 -6.59 1.93
C SER A 77 -24.66 -7.55 0.98
N ARG A 78 -25.36 -8.58 0.51
CA ARG A 78 -24.86 -9.48 -0.53
C ARG A 78 -24.54 -8.76 -1.84
N GLN A 79 -25.29 -7.70 -2.15
CA GLN A 79 -25.07 -6.87 -3.33
C GLN A 79 -23.70 -6.20 -3.30
N ASN A 80 -23.29 -5.64 -2.16
CA ASN A 80 -21.96 -5.04 -2.00
C ASN A 80 -20.87 -6.11 -2.14
N THR A 81 -21.06 -7.29 -1.56
CA THR A 81 -20.11 -8.41 -1.74
C THR A 81 -19.99 -8.84 -3.21
N ASP A 82 -21.11 -8.92 -3.94
CA ASP A 82 -21.11 -9.28 -5.36
C ASP A 82 -20.45 -8.20 -6.23
N GLN A 83 -20.72 -6.92 -5.96
CA GLN A 83 -20.04 -5.80 -6.63
C GLN A 83 -18.54 -5.77 -6.33
N ALA A 84 -18.13 -6.03 -5.08
CA ALA A 84 -16.71 -6.11 -4.72
C ALA A 84 -16.00 -7.25 -5.47
N LYS A 85 -16.65 -8.41 -5.60
CA LYS A 85 -16.13 -9.52 -6.42
C LYS A 85 -15.99 -9.11 -7.89
N ALA A 86 -16.97 -8.41 -8.45
CA ALA A 86 -16.91 -7.93 -9.82
C ALA A 86 -15.75 -6.94 -10.05
N LEU A 87 -15.52 -6.01 -9.13
CA LEU A 87 -14.41 -5.05 -9.19
C LEU A 87 -13.04 -5.74 -9.09
N LEU A 88 -12.86 -6.66 -8.14
CA LEU A 88 -11.62 -7.45 -8.06
C LEU A 88 -11.41 -8.34 -9.30
N GLY A 89 -12.49 -8.91 -9.86
CA GLY A 89 -12.45 -9.65 -11.11
C GLY A 89 -11.98 -8.81 -12.29
N GLN A 90 -12.40 -7.54 -12.36
CA GLN A 90 -11.89 -6.58 -13.35
C GLN A 90 -10.40 -6.29 -13.17
N ILE A 91 -9.94 -6.12 -11.92
CA ILE A 91 -8.50 -5.94 -11.64
C ILE A 91 -7.69 -7.16 -12.12
N LEU A 92 -8.17 -8.37 -11.86
CA LEU A 92 -7.51 -9.59 -12.35
C LEU A 92 -7.47 -9.66 -13.88
N ALA A 93 -8.56 -9.27 -14.55
CA ALA A 93 -8.61 -9.22 -16.01
C ALA A 93 -7.60 -8.21 -16.59
N LEU A 94 -7.42 -7.05 -15.94
CA LEU A 94 -6.40 -6.06 -16.33
C LEU A 94 -4.98 -6.64 -16.22
N PHE A 95 -4.69 -7.37 -15.14
CA PHE A 95 -3.39 -8.04 -14.99
C PHE A 95 -3.17 -9.14 -16.05
N ASP A 96 -4.20 -9.94 -16.34
CA ASP A 96 -4.13 -11.00 -17.36
C ASP A 96 -3.92 -10.42 -18.76
N GLU A 97 -4.63 -9.33 -19.11
CA GLU A 97 -4.43 -8.64 -20.38
C GLU A 97 -3.00 -8.08 -20.50
N ALA A 98 -2.50 -7.44 -19.43
CA ALA A 98 -1.15 -6.89 -19.39
C ALA A 98 -0.07 -7.99 -19.48
N GLU A 99 -0.27 -9.13 -18.82
CA GLU A 99 0.59 -10.30 -18.94
C GLU A 99 0.58 -10.85 -20.38
N GLY A 100 -0.61 -11.01 -20.98
CA GLY A 100 -0.76 -11.47 -22.36
C GLY A 100 -0.04 -10.57 -23.37
N VAL A 101 -0.06 -9.25 -23.16
CA VAL A 101 0.74 -8.29 -23.93
C VAL A 101 2.24 -8.52 -23.71
N SER A 102 2.68 -8.68 -22.46
CA SER A 102 4.07 -8.97 -22.11
C SER A 102 4.58 -10.22 -22.82
N GLN A 103 3.80 -11.31 -22.85
CA GLN A 103 4.17 -12.54 -23.54
C GLN A 103 4.22 -12.37 -25.07
N LYS A 104 3.28 -11.62 -25.66
CA LYS A 104 3.32 -11.26 -27.09
C LYS A 104 4.55 -10.42 -27.43
N TYR A 105 5.00 -9.56 -26.52
CA TYR A 105 6.23 -8.79 -26.71
C TYR A 105 7.45 -9.72 -26.66
N LYS A 106 7.55 -10.56 -25.62
CA LYS A 106 8.65 -11.54 -25.47
C LYS A 106 8.80 -12.46 -26.68
N THR A 107 7.69 -12.98 -27.21
CA THR A 107 7.69 -13.89 -28.36
C THR A 107 8.08 -13.24 -29.69
N ARG A 108 7.86 -11.93 -29.85
CA ARG A 108 8.24 -11.17 -31.05
C ARG A 108 9.67 -10.65 -31.01
N THR A 109 10.25 -10.58 -29.82
CA THR A 109 11.60 -10.05 -29.60
C THR A 109 12.61 -11.20 -29.57
N LYS A 110 13.83 -10.93 -30.06
CA LYS A 110 14.90 -11.96 -30.06
C LYS A 110 15.27 -12.32 -28.62
N ALA A 111 15.52 -13.60 -28.36
CA ALA A 111 16.02 -14.04 -27.08
C ALA A 111 17.37 -13.35 -26.77
N GLY A 112 17.50 -12.79 -25.57
CA GLY A 112 18.69 -12.05 -25.15
C GLY A 112 18.74 -10.58 -25.59
N ASP A 113 17.68 -10.05 -26.20
CA ASP A 113 17.59 -8.63 -26.52
C ASP A 113 17.57 -7.77 -25.24
N SER A 114 18.36 -6.71 -25.22
CA SER A 114 18.41 -5.74 -24.11
C SER A 114 17.06 -5.12 -23.76
N SER A 115 16.13 -5.04 -24.71
CA SER A 115 14.76 -4.54 -24.52
C SER A 115 13.91 -5.46 -23.63
N LEU A 116 14.31 -6.74 -23.46
CA LEU A 116 13.69 -7.68 -22.52
C LEU A 116 14.30 -7.64 -21.13
N ALA A 117 15.36 -6.85 -20.92
CA ALA A 117 15.96 -6.70 -19.60
C ALA A 117 14.99 -6.00 -18.64
N VAL A 118 15.04 -6.42 -17.38
CA VAL A 118 14.20 -5.92 -16.29
C VAL A 118 15.07 -5.33 -15.18
N PHE A 119 14.48 -4.47 -14.38
CA PHE A 119 15.06 -4.05 -13.11
C PHE A 119 14.80 -5.09 -12.03
N ASP A 120 15.74 -5.21 -11.09
CA ASP A 120 15.55 -5.92 -9.82
C ASP A 120 15.33 -4.90 -8.70
N PRO A 121 14.13 -4.83 -8.09
CA PRO A 121 13.85 -3.92 -6.98
C PRO A 121 14.77 -4.08 -5.76
N GLN A 122 15.47 -5.20 -5.60
CA GLN A 122 16.42 -5.40 -4.50
C GLN A 122 17.78 -4.75 -4.73
N THR A 123 18.23 -4.62 -5.99
CA THR A 123 19.56 -4.11 -6.34
C THR A 123 19.53 -2.78 -7.06
N ASP A 124 18.46 -2.49 -7.79
CA ASP A 124 18.37 -1.35 -8.70
C ASP A 124 17.59 -0.17 -8.09
N LEU A 125 16.97 -0.35 -6.92
CA LEU A 125 16.38 0.76 -6.15
C LEU A 125 17.45 1.51 -5.35
N GLU A 126 17.32 2.84 -5.28
CA GLU A 126 18.13 3.65 -4.38
C GLU A 126 17.86 3.22 -2.93
N PRO A 127 18.85 3.27 -2.00
CA PRO A 127 18.72 2.68 -0.67
C PRO A 127 17.47 3.11 0.12
N THR A 128 17.07 4.38 -0.01
CA THR A 128 15.86 4.93 0.63
C THR A 128 14.59 4.34 0.02
N ASN A 129 14.53 4.20 -1.30
CA ASN A 129 13.37 3.67 -2.00
C ASN A 129 13.29 2.14 -1.86
N ALA A 130 14.43 1.46 -1.78
CA ALA A 130 14.50 0.03 -1.48
C ALA A 130 13.93 -0.27 -0.08
N ASP A 131 14.19 0.60 0.90
CA ASP A 131 13.60 0.48 2.23
C ASP A 131 12.07 0.69 2.21
N LEU A 132 11.59 1.72 1.51
CA LEU A 132 10.16 1.96 1.32
C LEU A 132 9.47 0.77 0.64
N HIS A 133 10.00 0.33 -0.51
CA HIS A 133 9.51 -0.81 -1.26
C HIS A 133 9.36 -2.04 -0.35
N ARG A 134 10.42 -2.38 0.41
CA ARG A 134 10.42 -3.54 1.31
C ARG A 134 9.35 -3.42 2.40
N LYS A 135 9.23 -2.26 3.04
CA LYS A 135 8.26 -2.03 4.12
C LYS A 135 6.82 -2.07 3.62
N MET A 136 6.53 -1.41 2.49
CA MET A 136 5.19 -1.40 1.88
C MET A 136 4.79 -2.80 1.39
N ARG A 137 5.74 -3.53 0.79
CA ARG A 137 5.57 -4.94 0.42
C ARG A 137 5.28 -5.80 1.65
N GLN A 138 6.06 -5.68 2.72
CA GLN A 138 5.87 -6.48 3.94
C GLN A 138 4.51 -6.20 4.60
N LEU A 139 4.13 -4.93 4.75
CA LEU A 139 2.83 -4.53 5.30
C LEU A 139 1.66 -5.12 4.50
N SER A 140 1.81 -5.21 3.17
CA SER A 140 0.79 -5.79 2.29
C SER A 140 0.71 -7.32 2.46
N ILE A 141 1.85 -8.00 2.56
CA ILE A 141 1.94 -9.46 2.73
C ILE A 141 1.39 -9.88 4.10
N ASP A 142 1.71 -9.14 5.16
CA ASP A 142 1.26 -9.46 6.53
C ASP A 142 -0.27 -9.40 6.68
N ARG A 143 -0.96 -8.76 5.74
CA ARG A 143 -2.43 -8.64 5.69
C ARG A 143 -3.09 -9.70 4.81
N GLN A 144 -2.33 -10.47 4.05
CA GLN A 144 -2.87 -11.58 3.28
C GLN A 144 -2.93 -12.80 4.18
N ASN A 145 -3.99 -13.60 4.05
CA ASN A 145 -3.90 -14.95 4.58
C ASN A 145 -2.86 -15.69 3.74
N ARG A 146 -2.01 -16.52 4.37
CA ARG A 146 -0.79 -17.10 3.77
C ARG A 146 -1.06 -18.17 2.70
N THR A 147 -2.06 -17.96 1.86
CA THR A 147 -2.38 -18.80 0.71
C THR A 147 -1.55 -18.31 -0.46
N SER A 148 -0.28 -18.72 -0.52
CA SER A 148 0.58 -18.37 -1.66
C SER A 148 0.11 -19.11 -2.92
N LEU A 149 -0.08 -18.41 -4.02
CA LEU A 149 -0.17 -18.95 -5.38
C LEU A 149 1.21 -19.41 -5.83
N VAL A 150 1.71 -20.47 -5.18
CA VAL A 150 2.96 -21.13 -5.54
C VAL A 150 2.92 -21.51 -7.02
N GLY A 151 3.83 -20.95 -7.82
CA GLY A 151 4.08 -21.38 -9.19
C GLY A 151 3.63 -20.43 -10.30
N LYS A 152 3.07 -19.24 -10.01
CA LYS A 152 2.90 -18.22 -11.06
C LYS A 152 4.25 -17.61 -11.46
N ALA A 153 4.50 -17.57 -12.77
CA ALA A 153 5.72 -17.02 -13.32
C ALA A 153 5.71 -15.48 -13.26
N LYS A 154 6.85 -14.88 -12.94
CA LYS A 154 6.99 -13.41 -13.05
C LYS A 154 6.95 -12.97 -14.51
N TRP A 155 6.27 -11.87 -14.78
CA TRP A 155 6.16 -11.23 -16.09
C TRP A 155 6.54 -9.75 -15.97
N ALA A 156 6.74 -9.08 -17.11
CA ALA A 156 7.35 -7.75 -17.11
C ALA A 156 6.55 -6.75 -17.93
N LEU A 157 6.42 -5.54 -17.41
CA LEU A 157 5.93 -4.38 -18.15
C LEU A 157 7.13 -3.69 -18.80
N TYR A 158 7.22 -3.75 -20.13
CA TYR A 158 8.32 -3.17 -20.90
C TYR A 158 8.08 -1.72 -21.35
N GLU A 159 6.82 -1.27 -21.32
CA GLU A 159 6.41 0.04 -21.81
C GLU A 159 5.76 0.86 -20.69
N GLU A 160 6.33 2.02 -20.40
CA GLU A 160 5.85 2.91 -19.33
C GLU A 160 4.40 3.37 -19.56
N LYS A 161 4.00 3.62 -20.82
CA LYS A 161 2.61 3.99 -21.16
C LYS A 161 1.61 2.91 -20.77
N ARG A 162 1.95 1.63 -20.96
CA ARG A 162 1.09 0.51 -20.58
C ARG A 162 1.01 0.35 -19.08
N PHE A 163 2.14 0.52 -18.40
CA PHE A 163 2.17 0.55 -16.94
C PHE A 163 1.29 1.66 -16.36
N ARG A 164 1.40 2.90 -16.86
CA ARG A 164 0.57 4.01 -16.38
C ARG A 164 -0.91 3.72 -16.52
N ARG A 165 -1.34 3.25 -17.71
CA ARG A 165 -2.75 2.89 -17.95
C ARG A 165 -3.24 1.78 -17.02
N LEU A 166 -2.49 0.67 -16.93
CA LEU A 166 -2.83 -0.44 -16.02
C LEU A 166 -3.00 0.07 -14.59
N LEU A 167 -2.05 0.89 -14.14
CA LEU A 167 -2.04 1.40 -12.78
C LEU A 167 -3.18 2.38 -12.51
N GLU A 168 -3.49 3.28 -13.45
CA GLU A 168 -4.64 4.19 -13.39
C GLU A 168 -5.95 3.41 -13.26
N ASP A 169 -6.18 2.43 -14.13
CA ASP A 169 -7.38 1.58 -14.12
C ASP A 169 -7.49 0.80 -12.79
N VAL A 170 -6.38 0.25 -12.27
CA VAL A 170 -6.34 -0.43 -10.97
C VAL A 170 -6.66 0.51 -9.80
N ILE A 171 -6.10 1.73 -9.80
CA ILE A 171 -6.35 2.72 -8.75
C ILE A 171 -7.81 3.15 -8.71
N GLU A 172 -8.43 3.32 -9.88
CA GLU A 172 -9.86 3.64 -9.99
C GLU A 172 -10.72 2.51 -9.43
N LEU A 173 -10.46 1.26 -9.82
CA LEU A 173 -11.19 0.10 -9.32
C LEU A 173 -11.02 -0.08 -7.80
N VAL A 174 -9.82 0.15 -7.26
CA VAL A 174 -9.57 0.16 -5.81
C VAL A 174 -10.30 1.32 -5.12
N GLY A 175 -10.41 2.48 -5.78
CA GLY A 175 -11.25 3.59 -5.32
C GLY A 175 -12.71 3.18 -5.16
N ASN A 176 -13.28 2.58 -6.21
CA ASN A 176 -14.65 2.08 -6.21
C ASN A 176 -14.87 1.00 -5.12
N LEU A 177 -13.89 0.14 -4.87
CA LEU A 177 -13.92 -0.83 -3.77
C LEU A 177 -13.99 -0.15 -2.39
N VAL A 178 -13.23 0.92 -2.17
CA VAL A 178 -13.26 1.66 -0.90
C VAL A 178 -14.59 2.37 -0.69
N GLU A 179 -15.12 3.01 -1.75
CA GLU A 179 -16.39 3.74 -1.70
C GLU A 179 -17.59 2.83 -1.43
N LEU A 180 -17.51 1.57 -1.86
CA LEU A 180 -18.56 0.57 -1.64
C LEU A 180 -18.76 0.19 -0.16
N PHE A 181 -17.75 0.44 0.71
CA PHE A 181 -17.78 0.09 2.13
C PHE A 181 -17.44 1.30 3.02
N PRO A 182 -18.30 2.32 3.10
CA PRO A 182 -18.02 3.54 3.87
C PRO A 182 -17.82 3.26 5.37
N ALA A 183 -18.48 2.22 5.91
CA ALA A 183 -18.29 1.79 7.31
C ALA A 183 -16.85 1.37 7.63
N SER A 184 -16.05 0.99 6.63
CA SER A 184 -14.64 0.60 6.79
C SER A 184 -13.68 1.79 6.88
N GLN A 185 -14.12 3.00 6.54
CA GLN A 185 -13.24 4.17 6.37
C GLN A 185 -12.48 4.53 7.66
N ALA A 186 -13.13 4.47 8.82
CA ALA A 186 -12.48 4.74 10.11
C ALA A 186 -11.35 3.73 10.41
N LEU A 187 -11.55 2.47 10.05
CA LEU A 187 -10.52 1.44 10.22
C LEU A 187 -9.39 1.62 9.20
N GLN A 188 -9.71 1.96 7.95
CA GLN A 188 -8.68 2.29 6.95
C GLN A 188 -7.81 3.46 7.41
N GLN A 189 -8.38 4.53 7.98
CA GLN A 189 -7.60 5.66 8.52
C GLN A 189 -6.65 5.24 9.66
N ARG A 190 -7.11 4.35 10.56
CA ARG A 190 -6.25 3.79 11.62
C ARG A 190 -5.13 2.92 11.04
N LEU A 191 -5.42 2.15 9.99
CA LEU A 191 -4.41 1.36 9.29
C LEU A 191 -3.38 2.26 8.60
N CYS A 192 -3.78 3.39 7.97
CA CYS A 192 -2.85 4.38 7.42
C CYS A 192 -1.88 4.90 8.49
N GLN A 193 -2.37 5.21 9.69
CA GLN A 193 -1.49 5.69 10.77
C GLN A 193 -0.45 4.65 11.17
N LYS A 194 -0.85 3.37 11.25
CA LYS A 194 0.06 2.25 11.51
C LYS A 194 1.07 2.06 10.37
N GLU A 195 0.65 2.21 9.13
CA GLU A 195 1.54 2.14 7.96
C GLU A 195 2.60 3.23 8.02
N VAL A 196 2.20 4.49 8.23
CA VAL A 196 3.14 5.61 8.33
C VAL A 196 4.11 5.40 9.49
N ALA A 197 3.64 4.91 10.64
CA ALA A 197 4.50 4.59 11.78
C ALA A 197 5.51 3.47 11.46
N ALA A 198 5.11 2.43 10.73
CA ALA A 198 5.99 1.34 10.32
C ALA A 198 6.98 1.74 9.21
N ILE A 199 6.54 2.60 8.28
CA ILE A 199 7.37 3.18 7.22
C ILE A 199 8.44 4.08 7.84
N GLY A 200 8.09 4.84 8.87
CA GLY A 200 8.97 5.79 9.57
C GLY A 200 9.04 7.14 8.85
N THR A 201 9.94 8.02 9.30
CA THR A 201 10.18 9.37 8.74
C THR A 201 11.46 9.49 7.91
N ASN A 202 11.98 8.36 7.41
CA ASN A 202 13.27 8.28 6.72
C ASN A 202 13.25 8.89 5.30
N GLY A 203 14.40 8.92 4.63
CA GLY A 203 14.52 9.37 3.24
C GLY A 203 13.57 8.63 2.29
N GLY A 204 13.01 9.33 1.30
CA GLY A 204 12.04 8.81 0.33
C GLY A 204 10.58 9.19 0.60
N ILE A 205 10.26 9.72 1.78
CA ILE A 205 8.87 10.06 2.15
C ILE A 205 8.27 11.17 1.29
N SER A 206 9.06 12.14 0.86
CA SER A 206 8.56 13.18 -0.05
C SER A 206 8.05 12.56 -1.36
N MET A 207 8.79 11.59 -1.91
CA MET A 207 8.35 10.85 -3.10
C MET A 207 7.09 10.02 -2.81
N LEU A 208 7.04 9.32 -1.67
CA LEU A 208 5.84 8.57 -1.28
C LEU A 208 4.63 9.48 -1.08
N GLN A 209 4.82 10.69 -0.53
CA GLN A 209 3.75 11.67 -0.34
C GLN A 209 3.21 12.17 -1.69
N GLU A 210 4.08 12.47 -2.65
CA GLU A 210 3.68 12.84 -4.02
C GLU A 210 2.92 11.71 -4.73
N ILE A 211 3.37 10.47 -4.56
CA ILE A 211 2.69 9.28 -5.08
C ILE A 211 1.32 9.11 -4.40
N ALA A 212 1.26 9.19 -3.07
CA ALA A 212 0.03 9.05 -2.31
C ALA A 212 -0.99 10.14 -2.67
N ALA A 213 -0.56 11.38 -2.93
CA ALA A 213 -1.45 12.46 -3.37
C ALA A 213 -2.24 12.11 -4.65
N GLN A 214 -1.66 11.30 -5.54
CA GLN A 214 -2.30 10.89 -6.80
C GLN A 214 -3.12 9.60 -6.66
N GLN A 215 -2.76 8.71 -5.75
CA GLN A 215 -3.25 7.32 -5.74
C GLN A 215 -3.98 6.93 -4.45
N ASP A 216 -3.72 7.62 -3.35
CA ASP A 216 -4.11 7.23 -2.00
C ASP A 216 -4.20 8.45 -1.05
N LYS A 217 -5.31 9.19 -1.16
CA LYS A 217 -5.55 10.38 -0.34
C LYS A 217 -5.51 10.08 1.17
N ALA A 218 -5.95 8.90 1.61
CA ALA A 218 -5.95 8.55 3.02
C ALA A 218 -4.52 8.37 3.57
N LEU A 219 -3.60 7.84 2.76
CA LEU A 219 -2.19 7.75 3.12
C LEU A 219 -1.51 9.11 3.06
N GLU A 220 -1.82 9.94 2.05
CA GLU A 220 -1.30 11.30 1.92
C GLU A 220 -1.63 12.14 3.16
N GLU A 221 -2.89 12.13 3.60
CA GLU A 221 -3.32 12.83 4.81
C GLU A 221 -2.58 12.33 6.07
N ALA A 222 -2.32 11.01 6.16
CA ALA A 222 -1.57 10.43 7.28
C ALA A 222 -0.09 10.84 7.27
N LEU A 223 0.55 10.84 6.10
CA LEU A 223 1.93 11.31 5.90
C LEU A 223 2.06 12.81 6.23
N GLY A 224 1.08 13.61 5.79
CA GLY A 224 1.02 15.05 6.07
C GLY A 224 0.96 15.35 7.57
N LYS A 225 0.16 14.59 8.33
CA LYS A 225 0.08 14.72 9.80
C LYS A 225 1.40 14.42 10.49
N VAL A 226 2.14 13.39 10.08
CA VAL A 226 3.43 13.06 10.70
C VAL A 226 4.49 14.10 10.36
N THR A 227 4.49 14.59 9.11
CA THR A 227 5.43 15.63 8.67
C THR A 227 5.17 16.97 9.37
N SER A 228 3.92 17.31 9.64
CA SER A 228 3.58 18.51 10.42
C SER A 228 3.91 18.37 11.90
N HIS A 229 3.70 17.19 12.51
CA HIS A 229 4.11 16.93 13.89
C HIS A 229 5.64 16.95 14.06
N ALA A 230 6.41 16.46 13.07
CA ALA A 230 7.87 16.55 13.08
C ALA A 230 8.37 18.01 12.99
N ARG A 231 7.66 18.87 12.24
CA ARG A 231 7.93 20.32 12.21
C ARG A 231 7.45 21.06 13.47
N GLY A 232 6.55 20.46 14.26
CA GLY A 232 6.03 21.00 15.52
C GLY A 232 6.93 20.73 16.74
N LEU A 233 8.00 19.92 16.60
CA LEU A 233 9.02 19.75 17.63
C LEU A 233 9.88 21.03 17.71
N THR A 234 9.32 22.05 18.35
CA THR A 234 10.03 23.27 18.72
C THR A 234 11.01 22.94 19.84
N SER A 235 12.26 22.67 19.47
CA SER A 235 13.36 22.70 20.43
C SER A 235 13.60 24.15 20.82
N VAL A 236 13.24 24.50 22.05
CA VAL A 236 13.59 25.80 22.63
C VAL A 236 14.88 25.61 23.41
N VAL A 237 15.99 26.13 22.88
CA VAL A 237 17.30 26.09 23.54
C VAL A 237 17.63 27.49 24.05
N PHE A 238 17.84 27.62 25.35
CA PHE A 238 18.39 28.83 25.97
C PHE A 238 19.86 28.59 26.31
N SER A 239 20.78 29.29 25.66
CA SER A 239 22.21 29.25 25.96
C SER A 239 22.72 30.65 26.31
N GLY A 240 23.50 30.76 27.37
CA GLY A 240 24.01 32.03 27.92
C GLY A 240 24.48 31.87 29.36
N SER A 241 25.48 32.65 29.79
CA SER A 241 26.08 32.55 31.12
C SER A 241 25.23 33.17 32.25
N ASN A 242 24.20 33.96 31.91
CA ASN A 242 23.33 34.68 32.85
C ASN A 242 21.84 34.58 32.43
N ASN A 243 21.36 33.37 32.11
CA ASN A 243 19.94 33.18 31.80
C ASN A 243 19.11 33.15 33.09
N SER A 244 18.37 34.21 33.37
CA SER A 244 17.35 34.26 34.42
C SER A 244 15.97 34.53 33.83
N GLY A 245 15.01 33.65 34.08
CA GLY A 245 13.62 33.80 33.62
C GLY A 245 12.75 32.62 34.06
N PHE A 246 11.42 32.82 34.03
CA PHE A 246 10.44 31.76 34.29
C PHE A 246 9.78 31.35 32.97
N GLN A 247 9.86 30.06 32.62
CA GLN A 247 9.23 29.52 31.42
C GLN A 247 7.92 28.83 31.80
N LEU A 248 6.82 29.28 31.21
CA LEU A 248 5.55 28.58 31.25
C LEU A 248 5.27 28.02 29.85
N GLY A 249 5.21 26.69 29.72
CA GLY A 249 4.91 26.01 28.48
C GLY A 249 3.84 24.95 28.70
N SER A 250 2.90 24.85 27.76
CA SER A 250 1.89 23.79 27.74
C SER A 250 2.26 22.78 26.66
N ASN A 251 2.52 21.53 27.07
CA ASN A 251 2.78 20.43 26.16
C ASN A 251 1.61 19.44 26.22
N SER A 252 1.02 19.12 25.08
CA SER A 252 -0.10 18.18 24.94
C SER A 252 0.31 16.80 24.41
N GLY A 253 1.61 16.52 24.28
CA GLY A 253 2.18 15.24 23.85
C GLY A 253 3.06 14.56 24.92
N SER A 254 3.48 13.32 24.65
CA SER A 254 4.43 12.60 25.51
C SER A 254 5.82 13.24 25.44
N ILE A 255 6.38 13.56 26.61
CA ILE A 255 7.73 14.10 26.71
C ILE A 255 8.68 13.02 27.24
N SER A 256 9.81 12.82 26.57
CA SER A 256 10.88 11.92 26.97
C SER A 256 12.24 12.61 26.88
N GLY A 257 13.23 12.15 27.66
CA GLY A 257 14.62 12.62 27.56
C GLY A 257 15.03 13.79 28.47
N PHE A 258 14.27 14.13 29.52
CA PHE A 258 14.73 15.13 30.48
C PHE A 258 15.84 14.58 31.39
N THR A 259 16.92 15.35 31.53
CA THR A 259 17.93 15.15 32.56
C THR A 259 17.94 16.38 33.44
N PHE A 260 17.52 16.25 34.70
CA PHE A 260 17.68 17.32 35.68
C PHE A 260 19.15 17.38 36.08
N GLY A 261 19.79 18.54 35.89
CA GLY A 261 21.15 18.76 36.33
C GLY A 261 21.26 18.47 37.83
N LYS A 262 22.17 17.58 38.22
CA LYS A 262 22.53 17.41 39.64
C LYS A 262 23.24 18.68 40.07
N GLY A 263 22.61 19.44 40.97
CA GLY A 263 23.27 20.54 41.67
C GLY A 263 24.43 19.99 42.50
N ASN A 264 25.57 20.67 42.45
CA ASN A 264 26.71 20.46 43.33
C ASN A 264 26.35 20.76 44.78
#